data_AF-A0A9D2L869-F1
#
_entry.id   AF-A0A9D2L869-F1
#
_cell.length_a   1.000
_cell.length_b   1.000
_cell.length_c   1.000
_cell.angle_alpha   90.00
_cell.angle_beta   90.00
_cell.angle_gamma   90.00
#
_symmetry.space_group_name_H-M   'P 1'
#
loop_
_entity.id
_entity.type
_entity.pdbx_description
1 polymer ?
#
loop_
_entity_poly.entity_id
_entity_poly.type
_entity_poly.pdbx_seq_one_letter_code
_entity_poly.pdbx_strand_id
1 'polypeptide(L)'
;MKKIRKMAAALWSAVLAVILSLSLALPAFAAFDQSVLDGVVLIYSGAPDSSGAMQYWRGTGFFVGEKGQNPEYIITNCHVVEEYINAGEALGGGQLYVMFDENDQEEAYLVVYDYAKDVAVLKLAKPTDKRVPLLLGEAEEDDLGSEVYAVGYPLAADVTVQSVTSASKGDATVTTGSIGRFLTESGTGRELIQTDAALSGGNSGGPLINGDGAVIGISTAGSKLDQNLFYAVSTSEVRFLLDRNNIPYSLYEGGGLSPALLLGIAAAAAVVIVVLVIVMGKKKKTAPAAAPAPETADSPGVKISSSKKTPQLRSMAPQHGGMIVQLHHQPVQIGRDPATCRLVYQDGTPGVSSKHCQVYFDEQEQLFVVTDLNSTYGTFLASGQRIAPNTPVKLPPNSSIYLGEADNTVYLEMTE
;
A
#
# COMPACT_ATOMS: atom_id res chain seq x y z
N MET A 1 6.30 17.18 -52.28
CA MET A 1 5.28 17.36 -51.21
C MET A 1 4.46 16.10 -50.88
N LYS A 2 3.89 15.35 -51.85
CA LYS A 2 3.12 14.11 -51.58
C LYS A 2 3.88 13.01 -50.80
N LYS A 3 5.17 12.77 -51.10
CA LYS A 3 5.99 11.75 -50.38
C LYS A 3 6.25 12.12 -48.91
N ILE A 4 6.42 13.40 -48.61
CA ILE A 4 6.68 13.89 -47.24
C ILE A 4 5.42 13.76 -46.37
N ARG A 5 4.24 14.06 -46.92
CA ARG A 5 2.95 13.86 -46.23
C ARG A 5 2.66 12.38 -45.94
N LYS A 6 3.00 11.46 -46.85
CA LYS A 6 2.85 10.01 -46.62
C LYS A 6 3.80 9.48 -45.54
N MET A 7 5.04 9.98 -45.48
CA MET A 7 5.98 9.60 -44.41
C MET A 7 5.55 10.16 -43.05
N ALA A 8 5.06 11.41 -43.00
CA ALA A 8 4.54 12.01 -41.76
C ALA A 8 3.31 11.26 -41.24
N ALA A 9 2.40 10.83 -42.13
CA ALA A 9 1.24 10.03 -41.75
C ALA A 9 1.66 8.66 -41.17
N ALA A 10 2.61 7.97 -41.79
CA ALA A 10 3.13 6.69 -41.28
C ALA A 10 3.83 6.85 -39.91
N LEU A 11 4.51 7.98 -39.69
CA LEU A 11 5.13 8.31 -38.40
C LEU A 11 4.08 8.53 -37.31
N TRP A 12 3.02 9.27 -37.62
CA TRP A 12 1.90 9.49 -36.70
C TRP A 12 1.16 8.19 -36.38
N SER A 13 1.01 7.30 -37.35
CA SER A 13 0.43 5.96 -37.11
C SER A 13 1.30 5.11 -36.20
N ALA A 14 2.63 5.16 -36.33
CA ALA A 14 3.55 4.41 -35.48
C ALA A 14 3.59 4.95 -34.04
N VAL A 15 3.62 6.28 -33.86
CA VAL A 15 3.56 6.92 -32.53
C VAL A 15 2.22 6.64 -31.87
N LEU A 16 1.11 6.72 -32.62
CA LEU A 16 -0.21 6.39 -32.11
C LEU A 16 -0.30 4.91 -31.72
N ALA A 17 0.28 3.99 -32.49
CA ALA A 17 0.32 2.57 -32.15
C ALA A 17 1.14 2.29 -30.88
N VAL A 18 2.25 3.01 -30.67
CA VAL A 18 3.05 2.93 -29.44
C VAL A 18 2.26 3.47 -28.24
N ILE A 19 1.63 4.64 -28.37
CA ILE A 19 0.77 5.21 -27.32
C ILE A 19 -0.42 4.28 -27.02
N LEU A 20 -1.02 3.68 -28.04
CA LEU A 20 -2.11 2.72 -27.87
C LEU A 20 -1.64 1.44 -27.17
N SER A 21 -0.42 0.98 -27.48
CA SER A 21 0.20 -0.17 -26.79
C SER A 21 0.59 0.14 -25.34
N LEU A 22 0.99 1.37 -25.02
CA LEU A 22 1.18 1.82 -23.64
C LEU A 22 -0.15 1.97 -22.89
N SER A 23 -1.24 2.35 -23.59
CA SER A 23 -2.58 2.47 -22.98
C SER A 23 -3.29 1.13 -22.72
N LEU A 24 -2.77 0.03 -23.26
CA LEU A 24 -3.24 -1.33 -22.95
C LEU A 24 -2.63 -1.89 -21.66
N ALA A 25 -1.67 -1.19 -21.05
CA ALA A 25 -1.32 -1.37 -19.65
C ALA A 25 -2.35 -0.64 -18.76
N LEU A 26 -3.63 -0.99 -18.93
CA LEU A 26 -4.56 -0.79 -17.82
C LEU A 26 -3.98 -1.57 -16.64
N PRO A 27 -4.01 -1.05 -15.41
CA PRO A 27 -3.85 -1.92 -14.27
C PRO A 27 -4.94 -2.98 -14.42
N ALA A 28 -4.54 -4.21 -14.73
CA ALA A 28 -5.42 -5.34 -14.47
C ALA A 28 -5.83 -5.18 -13.00
N PHE A 29 -7.12 -5.23 -12.69
CA PHE A 29 -7.56 -5.47 -11.32
C PHE A 29 -6.65 -6.58 -10.78
N ALA A 30 -5.81 -6.25 -9.79
CA ALA A 30 -4.78 -7.16 -9.33
C ALA A 30 -5.50 -8.40 -8.82
N ALA A 31 -5.44 -9.49 -9.58
CA ALA A 31 -6.07 -10.73 -9.18
C ALA A 31 -5.41 -11.20 -7.88
N PHE A 32 -6.20 -11.76 -6.95
CA PHE A 32 -5.70 -12.33 -5.72
C PHE A 32 -4.44 -13.19 -5.96
N ASP A 33 -3.35 -12.88 -5.27
CA ASP A 33 -2.12 -13.65 -5.31
C ASP A 33 -2.31 -14.99 -4.58
N GLN A 34 -2.51 -16.05 -5.35
CA GLN A 34 -2.69 -17.41 -4.85
C GLN A 34 -1.51 -17.90 -3.99
N SER A 35 -0.31 -17.34 -4.17
CA SER A 35 0.86 -17.73 -3.38
C SER A 35 0.74 -17.37 -1.90
N VAL A 36 -0.18 -16.45 -1.54
CA VAL A 36 -0.50 -16.14 -0.15
C VAL A 36 -0.99 -17.39 0.60
N LEU A 37 -1.73 -18.29 -0.06
CA LEU A 37 -2.21 -19.54 0.56
C LEU A 37 -1.08 -20.45 1.03
N ASP A 38 0.12 -20.30 0.46
CA ASP A 38 1.31 -21.06 0.87
C ASP A 38 1.86 -20.64 2.24
N GLY A 39 1.40 -19.52 2.80
CA GLY A 39 1.80 -19.04 4.12
C GLY A 39 0.72 -19.13 5.20
N VAL A 40 -0.50 -19.56 4.85
CA VAL A 40 -1.65 -19.61 5.79
C VAL A 40 -1.84 -21.04 6.31
N VAL A 41 -2.24 -21.15 7.58
CA VAL A 41 -2.46 -22.42 8.29
C VAL A 41 -3.64 -22.36 9.26
N LEU A 42 -4.20 -23.53 9.53
CA LEU A 42 -5.21 -23.72 10.57
C LEU A 42 -4.53 -23.98 11.91
N ILE A 43 -5.00 -23.29 12.95
CA ILE A 43 -4.53 -23.41 14.33
C ILE A 43 -5.56 -24.18 15.14
N TYR A 44 -5.09 -25.20 15.85
CA TYR A 44 -5.86 -25.94 16.86
C TYR A 44 -5.31 -25.60 18.24
N SER A 45 -6.15 -24.97 19.05
CA SER A 45 -5.86 -24.67 20.46
C SER A 45 -6.73 -25.55 21.34
N GLY A 46 -6.15 -26.19 22.33
CA GLY A 46 -6.84 -27.13 23.21
C GLY A 46 -6.55 -26.85 24.69
N ALA A 47 -7.60 -26.95 25.51
CA ALA A 47 -7.52 -26.80 26.95
C ALA A 47 -8.42 -27.83 27.64
N PRO A 48 -8.01 -28.42 28.78
CA PRO A 48 -8.88 -29.27 29.58
C PRO A 48 -9.98 -28.43 30.22
N ASP A 49 -11.19 -28.97 30.27
CA ASP A 49 -12.26 -28.42 31.12
C ASP A 49 -12.09 -28.84 32.60
N SER A 50 -13.01 -28.43 33.46
CA SER A 50 -12.97 -28.76 34.90
C SER A 50 -13.01 -30.27 35.22
N SER A 51 -13.40 -31.12 34.27
CA SER A 51 -13.37 -32.58 34.40
C SER A 51 -12.07 -33.20 33.87
N GLY A 52 -11.18 -32.39 33.31
CA GLY A 52 -9.94 -32.82 32.64
C GLY A 52 -10.15 -33.26 31.19
N ALA A 53 -11.34 -33.09 30.62
CA ALA A 53 -11.60 -33.44 29.22
C ALA A 53 -11.11 -32.31 28.30
N MET A 54 -10.32 -32.65 27.28
CA MET A 54 -9.80 -31.67 26.33
C MET A 54 -10.92 -31.11 25.44
N GLN A 55 -11.05 -29.79 25.46
CA GLN A 55 -11.86 -29.01 24.54
C GLN A 55 -10.95 -28.32 23.53
N TYR A 56 -11.41 -28.18 22.28
CA TYR A 56 -10.62 -27.60 21.21
C TYR A 56 -11.36 -26.48 20.51
N TRP A 57 -10.57 -25.47 20.13
CA TRP A 57 -10.97 -24.32 19.33
C TRP A 57 -10.10 -24.24 18.09
N ARG A 58 -10.67 -23.68 17.04
CA ARG A 58 -10.02 -23.49 15.75
C ARG A 58 -9.93 -22.01 15.43
N GLY A 59 -8.81 -21.63 14.83
CA GLY A 59 -8.62 -20.33 14.21
C GLY A 59 -7.63 -20.43 13.07
N THR A 60 -7.29 -19.31 12.45
CA THR A 60 -6.29 -19.22 11.39
C THR A 60 -5.02 -18.59 11.94
N GLY A 61 -3.89 -18.90 11.33
CA GLY A 61 -2.64 -18.16 11.50
C GLY A 61 -1.88 -18.10 10.18
N PHE A 62 -0.82 -17.31 10.14
CA PHE A 62 0.07 -17.24 8.98
C PHE A 62 1.52 -17.10 9.38
N PHE A 63 2.40 -17.67 8.56
CA PHE A 63 3.83 -17.68 8.81
C PHE A 63 4.49 -16.32 8.53
N VAL A 64 5.46 -15.97 9.36
CA VAL A 64 6.40 -14.86 9.14
C VAL A 64 7.84 -15.32 9.28
N GLY A 65 8.75 -14.57 8.68
CA GLY A 65 10.16 -14.91 8.61
C GLY A 65 10.91 -14.13 7.55
N GLU A 66 12.17 -14.49 7.34
CA GLU A 66 12.98 -13.96 6.25
C GLU A 66 12.52 -14.55 4.90
N LYS A 67 12.32 -13.69 3.90
CA LYS A 67 11.82 -14.06 2.57
C LYS A 67 12.70 -15.15 1.96
N GLY A 68 12.07 -16.24 1.53
CA GLY A 68 12.75 -17.37 0.90
C GLY A 68 13.42 -18.35 1.88
N GLN A 69 13.23 -18.18 3.19
CA GLN A 69 13.65 -19.16 4.19
C GLN A 69 12.46 -19.95 4.72
N ASN A 70 12.75 -21.14 5.23
CA ASN A 70 11.78 -21.97 5.95
C ASN A 70 11.34 -21.22 7.23
N PRO A 71 10.05 -20.91 7.38
CA PRO A 71 9.59 -20.16 8.53
C PRO A 71 9.36 -21.09 9.73
N GLU A 72 9.39 -20.52 10.93
CA GLU A 72 9.03 -21.22 12.18
C GLU A 72 8.05 -20.43 13.05
N TYR A 73 7.83 -19.15 12.76
CA TYR A 73 6.96 -18.27 13.54
C TYR A 73 5.63 -18.05 12.84
N ILE A 74 4.55 -18.04 13.62
CA ILE A 74 3.18 -17.87 13.14
C ILE A 74 2.53 -16.73 13.90
N ILE A 75 1.87 -15.83 13.19
CA ILE A 75 1.00 -14.80 13.77
C ILE A 75 -0.44 -15.31 13.79
N THR A 76 -1.14 -15.06 14.89
CA THR A 76 -2.59 -15.28 15.03
C THR A 76 -3.16 -14.26 16.03
N ASN A 77 -4.47 -14.33 16.30
CA ASN A 77 -5.07 -13.52 17.36
C ASN A 77 -4.86 -14.15 18.74
N CYS A 78 -4.85 -13.31 19.78
CA CYS A 78 -4.72 -13.80 21.16
C CYS A 78 -5.93 -14.65 21.56
N HIS A 79 -7.14 -14.26 21.18
CA HIS A 79 -8.36 -15.01 21.51
C HIS A 79 -8.41 -16.41 20.86
N VAL A 80 -7.64 -16.66 19.80
CA VAL A 80 -7.54 -18.01 19.18
C VAL A 80 -6.81 -18.98 20.11
N VAL A 81 -5.90 -18.48 20.94
CA VAL A 81 -5.07 -19.27 21.86
C VAL A 81 -5.34 -18.98 23.34
N GLU A 82 -6.37 -18.18 23.65
CA GLU A 82 -6.68 -17.72 25.00
C GLU A 82 -6.95 -18.89 25.96
N GLU A 83 -7.69 -19.89 25.54
CA GLU A 83 -7.98 -21.06 26.38
C GLU A 83 -6.73 -21.88 26.68
N TYR A 84 -5.80 -21.99 25.72
CA TYR A 84 -4.49 -22.61 25.94
C TYR A 84 -3.67 -21.83 26.98
N ILE A 85 -3.70 -20.49 26.92
CA ILE A 85 -3.01 -19.64 27.91
C ILE A 85 -3.61 -19.87 29.30
N ASN A 86 -4.93 -19.76 29.42
CA ASN A 86 -5.65 -19.91 30.69
C ASN A 86 -5.44 -21.30 31.31
N ALA A 87 -5.39 -22.36 30.50
CA ALA A 87 -5.11 -23.71 30.96
C ALA A 87 -3.70 -23.89 31.51
N GLY A 88 -2.70 -23.24 30.92
CA GLY A 88 -1.33 -23.21 31.44
C GLY A 88 -1.22 -22.51 32.80
N GLU A 89 -2.05 -21.49 33.05
CA GLU A 89 -2.10 -20.78 34.32
C GLU A 89 -2.89 -21.53 35.41
N ALA A 90 -3.97 -22.22 35.04
CA ALA A 90 -4.94 -22.74 36.01
C ALA A 90 -5.09 -24.27 36.06
N LEU A 91 -4.85 -25.00 34.95
CA LEU A 91 -5.33 -26.38 34.76
C LEU A 91 -4.25 -27.41 34.39
N GLY A 92 -2.98 -27.02 34.37
CA GLY A 92 -1.85 -27.98 34.31
C GLY A 92 -1.53 -28.53 32.91
N GLY A 93 -1.92 -27.81 31.85
CA GLY A 93 -1.51 -28.10 30.48
C GLY A 93 -2.56 -27.71 29.44
N GLY A 94 -2.08 -27.36 28.25
CA GLY A 94 -2.88 -27.13 27.05
C GLY A 94 -2.16 -27.72 25.85
N GLN A 95 -2.84 -27.82 24.71
CA GLN A 95 -2.27 -28.28 23.46
C GLN A 95 -2.40 -27.20 22.39
N LEU A 96 -1.38 -27.05 21.57
CA LEU A 96 -1.39 -26.09 20.48
C LEU A 96 -0.74 -26.72 19.25
N TYR A 97 -1.51 -26.82 18.17
CA TYR A 97 -1.10 -27.47 16.94
C TYR A 97 -1.30 -26.56 15.74
N VAL A 98 -0.33 -26.59 14.83
CA VAL A 98 -0.44 -26.04 13.48
C VAL A 98 -0.77 -27.20 12.54
N MET A 99 -1.88 -27.09 11.81
CA MET A 99 -2.34 -28.10 10.88
C MET A 99 -1.90 -27.74 9.45
N PHE A 100 -1.24 -28.68 8.79
CA PHE A 100 -0.86 -28.57 7.37
C PHE A 100 -1.80 -29.34 6.45
N ASP A 101 -2.38 -30.44 6.96
CA ASP A 101 -3.39 -31.31 6.32
C ASP A 101 -4.08 -32.22 7.38
N GLU A 102 -5.01 -33.11 6.97
CA GLU A 102 -5.79 -34.00 7.86
C GLU A 102 -4.93 -34.83 8.83
N ASN A 103 -3.79 -35.33 8.36
CA ASN A 103 -2.88 -36.17 9.15
C ASN A 103 -1.47 -35.57 9.24
N ASP A 104 -1.33 -34.28 8.93
CA ASP A 104 -0.05 -33.57 8.99
C ASP A 104 -0.21 -32.35 9.90
N GLN A 105 0.32 -32.45 11.11
CA GLN A 105 0.28 -31.41 12.12
C GLN A 105 1.60 -31.34 12.87
N GLU A 106 1.92 -30.15 13.38
CA GLU A 106 3.09 -29.94 14.25
C GLU A 106 2.66 -29.23 15.53
N GLU A 107 3.29 -29.60 16.64
CA GLU A 107 3.11 -28.89 17.91
C GLU A 107 3.74 -27.50 17.80
N ALA A 108 3.01 -26.50 18.29
CA ALA A 108 3.46 -25.12 18.37
C ALA A 108 3.52 -24.65 19.83
N TYR A 109 4.38 -23.67 20.08
CA TYR A 109 4.58 -23.07 21.38
C TYR A 109 4.24 -21.59 21.30
N LEU A 110 3.57 -21.08 22.33
CA LEU A 110 3.32 -19.66 22.46
C LEU A 110 4.61 -18.93 22.84
N VAL A 111 5.06 -17.98 22.02
CA VAL A 111 6.27 -17.19 22.28
C VAL A 111 5.94 -15.94 23.06
N VAL A 112 4.96 -15.18 22.56
CA VAL A 112 4.54 -13.91 23.13
C VAL A 112 3.11 -13.60 22.68
N TYR A 113 2.37 -12.89 23.51
CA TYR A 113 1.03 -12.41 23.18
C TYR A 113 0.77 -11.04 23.82
N ASP A 114 -0.25 -10.35 23.32
CA ASP A 114 -0.79 -9.13 23.90
C ASP A 114 -2.33 -9.21 23.87
N TYR A 115 -2.95 -9.36 25.06
CA TYR A 115 -4.40 -9.39 25.20
C TYR A 115 -5.07 -8.08 24.77
N ALA A 116 -4.46 -6.94 25.06
CA ALA A 116 -5.03 -5.63 24.72
C ALA A 116 -5.01 -5.42 23.21
N LYS A 117 -4.01 -5.95 22.50
CA LYS A 117 -3.91 -5.85 21.04
C LYS A 117 -4.51 -7.03 20.28
N ASP A 118 -4.90 -8.10 20.97
CA ASP A 118 -5.41 -9.35 20.39
C ASP A 118 -4.46 -9.96 19.36
N VAL A 119 -3.17 -10.00 19.70
CA VAL A 119 -2.11 -10.59 18.87
C VAL A 119 -1.39 -11.66 19.67
N ALA A 120 -1.08 -12.78 19.03
CA ALA A 120 -0.20 -13.82 19.55
C ALA A 120 0.79 -14.27 18.48
N VAL A 121 2.02 -14.57 18.92
CA VAL A 121 3.07 -15.16 18.09
C VAL A 121 3.38 -16.55 18.61
N LEU A 122 3.22 -17.52 17.73
CA LEU A 122 3.53 -18.92 17.97
C LEU A 122 4.83 -19.29 17.29
N LYS A 123 5.41 -20.42 17.70
CA LYS A 123 6.62 -20.97 17.12
C LYS A 123 6.57 -22.50 17.04
N LEU A 124 7.01 -23.07 15.93
CA LEU A 124 7.24 -24.51 15.79
C LEU A 124 8.54 -24.95 16.48
N ALA A 125 8.65 -26.23 16.81
CA ALA A 125 9.90 -26.78 17.34
C ALA A 125 11.10 -26.60 16.38
N LYS A 126 10.83 -26.60 15.07
CA LYS A 126 11.81 -26.46 13.99
C LYS A 126 11.19 -25.68 12.82
N PRO A 127 12.01 -25.00 12.00
CA PRO A 127 11.56 -24.43 10.73
C PRO A 127 10.96 -25.49 9.80
N THR A 128 9.87 -25.13 9.12
CA THR A 128 9.13 -26.03 8.21
C THR A 128 9.38 -25.66 6.75
N ASP A 129 9.46 -26.65 5.87
CA ASP A 129 9.51 -26.47 4.41
C ASP A 129 8.12 -26.57 3.74
N LYS A 130 7.07 -26.82 4.53
CA LYS A 130 5.68 -27.03 4.06
C LYS A 130 4.94 -25.74 3.71
N ARG A 131 5.46 -24.60 4.17
CA ARG A 131 4.84 -23.27 4.07
C ARG A 131 5.93 -22.20 3.87
N VAL A 132 5.53 -21.01 3.44
CA VAL A 132 6.41 -19.86 3.20
C VAL A 132 6.04 -18.69 4.12
N PRO A 133 7.00 -17.83 4.51
CA PRO A 133 6.67 -16.62 5.25
C PRO A 133 5.96 -15.61 4.35
N LEU A 134 4.91 -14.98 4.86
CA LEU A 134 4.25 -13.86 4.22
C LEU A 134 4.98 -12.54 4.52
N LEU A 135 4.85 -11.60 3.61
CA LEU A 135 5.44 -10.26 3.74
C LEU A 135 4.46 -9.34 4.47
N LEU A 136 4.95 -8.62 5.48
CA LEU A 136 4.14 -7.63 6.19
C LEU A 136 4.22 -6.29 5.46
N GLY A 137 3.06 -5.73 5.12
CA GLY A 137 2.89 -4.35 4.72
C GLY A 137 2.36 -3.50 5.86
N GLU A 138 2.18 -2.22 5.59
CA GLU A 138 1.37 -1.29 6.38
C GLU A 138 0.28 -0.74 5.48
N ALA A 139 -0.91 -0.53 6.05
CA ALA A 139 -1.99 0.16 5.38
C ALA A 139 -2.12 1.55 5.98
N GLU A 140 -2.18 2.54 5.10
CA GLU A 140 -2.26 3.95 5.44
C GLU A 140 -3.63 4.51 5.04
N GLU A 141 -3.97 5.73 5.48
CA GLU A 141 -5.25 6.36 5.12
C GLU A 141 -5.48 6.46 3.60
N ASP A 142 -4.41 6.51 2.80
CA ASP A 142 -4.48 6.52 1.34
C ASP A 142 -4.99 5.18 0.75
N ASP A 143 -4.98 4.09 1.53
CA ASP A 143 -5.53 2.79 1.17
C ASP A 143 -7.04 2.68 1.44
N LEU A 144 -7.70 3.73 1.93
CA LEU A 144 -9.16 3.73 2.05
C LEU A 144 -9.83 3.47 0.70
N GLY A 145 -10.74 2.49 0.67
CA GLY A 145 -11.42 2.00 -0.53
C GLY A 145 -10.60 1.02 -1.37
N SER A 146 -9.32 0.78 -1.03
CA SER A 146 -8.51 -0.25 -1.68
C SER A 146 -9.08 -1.63 -1.41
N GLU A 147 -9.02 -2.48 -2.43
CA GLU A 147 -9.44 -3.87 -2.35
C GLU A 147 -8.52 -4.66 -1.42
N VAL A 148 -9.14 -5.50 -0.59
CA VAL A 148 -8.46 -6.37 0.36
C VAL A 148 -9.07 -7.76 0.33
N TYR A 149 -8.25 -8.73 0.72
CA TYR A 149 -8.58 -10.15 0.75
C TYR A 149 -8.35 -10.69 2.16
N ALA A 150 -9.41 -11.17 2.80
CA ALA A 150 -9.27 -11.90 4.06
C ALA A 150 -9.20 -13.41 3.78
N VAL A 151 -8.15 -14.04 4.29
CA VAL A 151 -7.85 -15.45 4.06
C VAL A 151 -7.91 -16.22 5.37
N GLY A 152 -8.60 -17.37 5.37
CA GLY A 152 -8.60 -18.24 6.54
C GLY A 152 -9.48 -19.48 6.41
N TYR A 153 -9.59 -20.23 7.50
CA TYR A 153 -10.27 -21.52 7.60
C TYR A 153 -11.58 -21.39 8.39
N PRO A 154 -12.71 -21.05 7.75
CA PRO A 154 -13.97 -20.75 8.43
C PRO A 154 -14.63 -22.00 9.01
N LEU A 155 -14.97 -21.92 10.29
CA LEU A 155 -15.66 -22.92 11.11
C LEU A 155 -17.04 -23.31 10.53
N ALA A 156 -17.73 -22.39 9.84
CA ALA A 156 -19.09 -22.60 9.34
C ALA A 156 -19.16 -23.42 8.04
N ALA A 157 -18.15 -23.35 7.17
CA ALA A 157 -18.07 -24.17 5.96
C ALA A 157 -17.92 -25.65 6.33
N ASP A 158 -17.14 -25.93 7.38
CA ASP A 158 -16.88 -27.28 7.90
C ASP A 158 -18.12 -27.91 8.55
N VAL A 159 -18.87 -27.14 9.35
CA VAL A 159 -20.02 -27.64 10.13
C VAL A 159 -21.28 -27.82 9.27
N THR A 160 -21.47 -26.99 8.24
CA THR A 160 -22.71 -27.04 7.42
C THR A 160 -22.70 -28.11 6.33
N VAL A 161 -21.53 -28.52 5.85
CA VAL A 161 -21.39 -29.48 4.73
C VAL A 161 -20.72 -30.80 5.15
N GLN A 162 -20.22 -30.92 6.39
CA GLN A 162 -19.35 -32.05 6.83
C GLN A 162 -18.15 -32.27 5.88
N SER A 163 -17.71 -31.25 5.14
CA SER A 163 -16.92 -31.48 3.91
C SER A 163 -15.45 -31.14 4.02
N VAL A 164 -14.95 -30.78 5.20
CA VAL A 164 -13.54 -30.38 5.34
C VAL A 164 -12.93 -31.18 6.48
N THR A 165 -12.41 -32.35 6.13
CA THR A 165 -11.55 -33.16 7.01
C THR A 165 -10.08 -32.76 6.87
N SER A 166 -9.72 -32.01 5.83
CA SER A 166 -8.35 -31.56 5.54
C SER A 166 -8.09 -30.11 5.95
N ALA A 167 -6.90 -29.84 6.48
CA ALA A 167 -6.40 -28.49 6.74
C ALA A 167 -5.49 -28.01 5.58
N SER A 168 -5.77 -28.47 4.37
CA SER A 168 -4.92 -28.25 3.21
C SER A 168 -5.00 -26.79 2.75
N LYS A 169 -4.11 -26.37 1.86
CA LYS A 169 -4.15 -25.01 1.30
C LYS A 169 -5.44 -24.72 0.54
N GLY A 170 -6.03 -25.75 -0.08
CA GLY A 170 -7.27 -25.61 -0.87
C GLY A 170 -8.53 -25.43 -0.03
N ASP A 171 -8.43 -25.70 1.29
CA ASP A 171 -9.54 -25.55 2.23
C ASP A 171 -9.63 -24.13 2.82
N ALA A 172 -8.59 -23.32 2.62
CA ALA A 172 -8.61 -21.91 2.98
C ALA A 172 -9.61 -21.16 2.08
N THR A 173 -10.48 -20.38 2.70
CA THR A 173 -11.36 -19.46 2.00
C THR A 173 -10.71 -18.11 1.81
N VAL A 174 -11.10 -17.45 0.72
CA VAL A 174 -10.70 -16.09 0.39
C VAL A 174 -11.98 -15.28 0.24
N THR A 175 -12.09 -14.21 1.02
CA THR A 175 -13.20 -13.26 0.94
C THR A 175 -12.66 -11.89 0.55
N THR A 176 -13.34 -11.23 -0.36
CA THR A 176 -12.92 -9.93 -0.89
C THR A 176 -13.77 -8.83 -0.30
N GLY A 177 -13.16 -7.68 -0.07
CA GLY A 177 -13.82 -6.45 0.32
C GLY A 177 -12.90 -5.25 0.08
N SER A 178 -13.19 -4.16 0.77
CA SER A 178 -12.46 -2.91 0.71
C SER A 178 -12.15 -2.40 2.11
N ILE A 179 -11.14 -1.54 2.23
CA ILE A 179 -10.86 -0.84 3.48
C ILE A 179 -11.89 0.27 3.66
N GLY A 180 -12.69 0.18 4.71
CA GLY A 180 -13.71 1.18 5.02
C GLY A 180 -13.19 2.31 5.91
N ARG A 181 -12.33 2.00 6.88
CA ARG A 181 -11.87 2.96 7.89
C ARG A 181 -10.67 2.44 8.68
N PHE A 182 -9.78 3.35 9.10
CA PHE A 182 -8.79 3.09 10.13
C PHE A 182 -9.28 3.60 11.49
N LEU A 183 -9.09 2.82 12.54
CA LEU A 183 -9.68 3.04 13.85
C LEU A 183 -8.66 2.76 14.95
N THR A 184 -8.75 3.51 16.03
CA THR A 184 -8.10 3.16 17.30
C THR A 184 -9.18 2.80 18.31
N GLU A 185 -9.16 1.56 18.79
CA GLU A 185 -10.13 1.08 19.77
C GLU A 185 -9.96 1.82 21.10
N SER A 186 -11.05 2.36 21.63
CA SER A 186 -11.05 3.05 22.91
C SER A 186 -10.78 2.07 24.05
N GLY A 187 -9.86 2.44 24.96
CA GLY A 187 -9.48 1.63 26.12
C GLY A 187 -8.23 0.78 25.89
N THR A 188 -8.20 -0.03 24.84
CA THR A 188 -7.03 -0.85 24.49
C THR A 188 -6.00 -0.09 23.67
N GLY A 189 -6.43 0.98 22.97
CA GLY A 189 -5.59 1.70 22.00
C GLY A 189 -5.20 0.84 20.81
N ARG A 190 -5.94 -0.23 20.52
CA ARG A 190 -5.64 -1.17 19.42
C ARG A 190 -5.95 -0.54 18.08
N GLU A 191 -4.99 -0.57 17.17
CA GLU A 191 -5.18 -0.12 15.79
C GLU A 191 -5.90 -1.18 14.96
N LEU A 192 -6.99 -0.77 14.32
CA LEU A 192 -7.92 -1.61 13.59
C LEU A 192 -8.14 -1.08 12.17
N ILE A 193 -8.22 -2.01 11.24
CA ILE A 193 -8.64 -1.79 9.85
C ILE A 193 -10.07 -2.31 9.74
N GLN A 194 -11.02 -1.42 9.49
CA GLN A 194 -12.40 -1.78 9.17
C GLN A 194 -12.47 -2.21 7.71
N THR A 195 -13.18 -3.29 7.44
CA THR A 195 -13.45 -3.79 6.09
C THR A 195 -14.88 -4.30 5.96
N ASP A 196 -15.39 -4.33 4.73
CA ASP A 196 -16.63 -5.03 4.37
C ASP A 196 -16.36 -6.46 3.82
N ALA A 197 -15.10 -6.91 3.80
CA ALA A 197 -14.75 -8.29 3.51
C ALA A 197 -15.40 -9.22 4.54
N ALA A 198 -16.19 -10.18 4.09
CA ALA A 198 -17.00 -11.02 4.96
C ALA A 198 -16.13 -11.89 5.87
N LEU A 199 -16.08 -11.58 7.17
CA LEU A 199 -15.42 -12.43 8.17
C LEU A 199 -16.44 -13.29 8.91
N SER A 200 -16.11 -14.57 9.09
CA SER A 200 -16.91 -15.50 9.90
C SER A 200 -16.00 -16.23 10.90
N GLY A 201 -16.60 -16.94 11.86
CA GLY A 201 -15.84 -17.73 12.82
C GLY A 201 -14.90 -18.69 12.09
N GLY A 202 -13.61 -18.71 12.47
CA GLY A 202 -12.55 -19.48 11.83
C GLY A 202 -11.57 -18.66 10.98
N ASN A 203 -11.99 -17.49 10.45
CA ASN A 203 -11.06 -16.55 9.78
C ASN A 203 -10.21 -15.74 10.78
N SER A 204 -10.62 -15.69 12.05
CA SER A 204 -9.86 -15.05 13.14
C SER A 204 -8.42 -15.54 13.18
N GLY A 205 -7.48 -14.61 13.25
CA GLY A 205 -6.04 -14.84 13.23
C GLY A 205 -5.44 -14.97 11.82
N GLY A 206 -6.26 -15.07 10.78
CA GLY A 206 -5.80 -15.12 9.39
C GLY A 206 -5.43 -13.74 8.83
N PRO A 207 -4.63 -13.68 7.74
CA PRO A 207 -4.17 -12.41 7.21
C PRO A 207 -5.27 -11.67 6.45
N LEU A 208 -5.30 -10.34 6.60
CA LEU A 208 -5.93 -9.40 5.68
C LEU A 208 -4.86 -8.87 4.73
N ILE A 209 -5.07 -9.06 3.43
CA ILE A 209 -4.06 -8.93 2.38
C ILE A 209 -4.45 -7.82 1.41
N ASN A 210 -3.51 -6.97 0.99
CA ASN A 210 -3.75 -5.97 -0.05
C ASN A 210 -3.62 -6.57 -1.47
N GLY A 211 -3.90 -5.77 -2.51
CA GLY A 211 -3.81 -6.21 -3.91
C GLY A 211 -2.42 -6.68 -4.38
N ASP A 212 -1.37 -6.39 -3.61
CA ASP A 212 0.01 -6.79 -3.90
C ASP A 212 0.46 -8.06 -3.17
N GLY A 213 -0.44 -8.71 -2.42
CA GLY A 213 -0.11 -9.91 -1.64
C GLY A 213 0.56 -9.64 -0.29
N ALA A 214 0.61 -8.38 0.16
CA ALA A 214 1.16 -8.01 1.46
C ALA A 214 0.10 -8.13 2.56
N VAL A 215 0.49 -8.67 3.73
CA VAL A 215 -0.35 -8.68 4.92
C VAL A 215 -0.39 -7.29 5.52
N ILE A 216 -1.56 -6.68 5.60
CA ILE A 216 -1.77 -5.36 6.20
C ILE A 216 -2.53 -5.42 7.52
N GLY A 217 -3.15 -6.57 7.83
CA GLY A 217 -3.77 -6.79 9.13
C GLY A 217 -4.02 -8.27 9.46
N ILE A 218 -4.51 -8.52 10.66
CA ILE A 218 -4.92 -9.83 11.16
C ILE A 218 -6.44 -9.82 11.36
N SER A 219 -7.16 -10.57 10.55
CA SER A 219 -8.61 -10.73 10.64
C SER A 219 -9.00 -11.16 12.06
N THR A 220 -9.90 -10.43 12.72
CA THR A 220 -10.44 -10.80 14.05
C THR A 220 -11.94 -11.04 13.90
N ALA A 221 -12.81 -10.35 14.66
CA ALA A 221 -14.25 -10.50 14.57
C ALA A 221 -14.97 -9.24 14.05
N GLY A 222 -16.20 -9.43 13.55
CA GLY A 222 -17.11 -8.35 13.15
C GLY A 222 -17.95 -7.78 14.29
N SER A 223 -18.57 -6.63 14.02
CA SER A 223 -19.51 -5.97 14.93
C SER A 223 -20.72 -6.86 15.23
N LYS A 224 -21.11 -6.95 16.50
CA LYS A 224 -22.38 -7.59 16.90
C LYS A 224 -23.61 -6.71 16.62
N LEU A 225 -23.39 -5.42 16.34
CA LEU A 225 -24.45 -4.41 16.20
C LEU A 225 -24.93 -4.28 14.74
N ASP A 226 -24.03 -4.45 13.78
CA ASP A 226 -24.31 -4.23 12.36
C ASP A 226 -23.80 -5.41 11.52
N GLN A 227 -24.65 -5.88 10.60
CA GLN A 227 -24.25 -6.85 9.59
C GLN A 227 -23.35 -6.13 8.57
N ASN A 228 -22.20 -6.71 8.23
CA ASN A 228 -21.18 -6.18 7.29
C ASN A 228 -20.18 -5.15 7.83
N LEU A 229 -19.97 -5.09 9.15
CA LEU A 229 -18.85 -4.36 9.76
C LEU A 229 -17.84 -5.35 10.32
N PHE A 230 -16.71 -5.50 9.64
CA PHE A 230 -15.64 -6.40 10.01
C PHE A 230 -14.35 -5.65 10.31
N TYR A 231 -13.47 -6.26 11.12
CA TYR A 231 -12.24 -5.63 11.56
C TYR A 231 -11.06 -6.59 11.46
N ALA A 232 -9.89 -6.02 11.16
CA ALA A 232 -8.60 -6.66 11.30
C ALA A 232 -7.69 -5.81 12.19
N VAL A 233 -6.85 -6.44 13.01
CA VAL A 233 -5.81 -5.77 13.79
C VAL A 233 -4.70 -5.34 12.84
N SER A 234 -4.27 -4.07 12.89
CA SER A 234 -3.18 -3.58 12.03
C SER A 234 -1.89 -4.37 12.25
N THR A 235 -1.10 -4.58 11.18
CA THR A 235 0.24 -5.17 11.29
C THR A 235 1.21 -4.33 12.11
N SER A 236 0.95 -3.02 12.31
CA SER A 236 1.74 -2.16 13.21
C SER A 236 1.83 -2.74 14.63
N GLU A 237 0.72 -3.28 15.14
CA GLU A 237 0.64 -3.91 16.47
C GLU A 237 1.52 -5.16 16.56
N VAL A 238 1.58 -5.93 15.48
CA VAL A 238 2.37 -7.17 15.42
C VAL A 238 3.85 -6.88 15.25
N ARG A 239 4.20 -5.92 14.38
CA ARG A 239 5.59 -5.52 14.15
C ARG A 239 6.26 -5.09 15.43
N PHE A 240 5.58 -4.30 16.25
CA PHE A 240 6.06 -3.94 17.59
C PHE A 240 6.38 -5.19 18.45
N LEU A 241 5.49 -6.19 18.42
CA LEU A 241 5.66 -7.43 19.17
C LEU A 241 6.83 -8.28 18.63
N LEU A 242 6.99 -8.36 17.31
CA LEU A 242 8.08 -9.08 16.66
C LEU A 242 9.44 -8.43 16.95
N ASP A 243 9.54 -7.11 16.77
CA ASP A 243 10.76 -6.32 16.99
C ASP A 243 11.23 -6.46 18.45
N ARG A 244 10.31 -6.31 19.41
CA ARG A 244 10.61 -6.41 20.84
C ARG A 244 11.14 -7.80 21.24
N ASN A 245 10.76 -8.85 20.52
CA ASN A 245 11.15 -10.22 20.81
C ASN A 245 12.24 -10.75 19.86
N ASN A 246 12.84 -9.89 19.03
CA ASN A 246 13.86 -10.26 18.03
C ASN A 246 13.40 -11.39 17.10
N ILE A 247 12.13 -11.37 16.70
CA ILE A 247 11.56 -12.36 15.79
C ILE A 247 11.73 -11.83 14.36
N PRO A 248 12.41 -12.56 13.46
CA PRO A 248 12.63 -12.09 12.10
C PRO A 248 11.33 -12.10 11.28
N TYR A 249 11.16 -11.08 10.46
CA TYR A 249 10.09 -10.98 9.46
C TYR A 249 10.58 -10.16 8.27
N SER A 250 9.85 -10.23 7.17
CA SER A 250 10.15 -9.48 5.96
C SER A 250 9.05 -8.49 5.67
N LEU A 251 9.45 -7.28 5.29
CA LEU A 251 8.53 -6.25 4.85
C LEU A 251 8.23 -6.41 3.36
N TYR A 252 7.01 -6.06 2.99
CA TYR A 252 6.66 -5.80 1.62
C TYR A 252 7.21 -4.43 1.22
N GLU A 253 8.22 -4.42 0.36
CA GLU A 253 8.71 -3.20 -0.29
C GLU A 253 7.88 -3.01 -1.57
N GLY A 254 7.05 -1.96 -1.59
CA GLY A 254 6.11 -1.64 -2.68
C GLY A 254 6.65 -1.93 -4.08
N GLY A 255 5.80 -2.53 -4.93
CA GLY A 255 6.14 -2.95 -6.28
C GLY A 255 6.73 -1.83 -7.14
N GLY A 256 8.05 -1.77 -7.22
CA GLY A 256 8.74 -1.01 -8.26
C GLY A 256 8.30 -1.50 -9.65
N LEU A 257 8.28 -0.60 -10.63
CA LEU A 257 7.99 -0.94 -12.03
C LEU A 257 8.75 -2.21 -12.43
N SER A 258 8.02 -3.24 -12.86
CA SER A 258 8.64 -4.53 -13.14
C SER A 258 9.79 -4.38 -14.14
N PRO A 259 10.87 -5.18 -14.04
CA PRO A 259 11.98 -5.13 -15.01
C PRO A 259 11.50 -5.28 -16.46
N ALA A 260 10.42 -6.03 -16.69
CA ALA A 260 9.78 -6.19 -17.99
C ALA A 260 9.12 -4.89 -18.48
N LEU A 261 8.47 -4.14 -17.59
CA LEU A 261 7.88 -2.84 -17.92
C LEU A 261 8.96 -1.78 -18.15
N LEU A 262 10.04 -1.78 -17.36
CA LEU A 262 11.22 -0.92 -17.59
C LEU A 262 11.90 -1.24 -18.94
N LEU A 263 12.05 -2.51 -19.28
CA LEU A 263 12.54 -2.94 -20.60
C LEU A 263 11.58 -2.54 -21.72
N GLY A 264 10.27 -2.62 -21.50
CA GLY A 264 9.25 -2.16 -22.43
C GLY A 264 9.33 -0.65 -22.68
N ILE A 265 9.48 0.14 -21.62
CA ILE A 265 9.66 1.60 -21.68
C ILE A 265 10.98 1.95 -22.38
N ALA A 266 12.08 1.28 -22.05
CA ALA A 266 13.38 1.48 -22.68
C ALA A 266 13.36 1.13 -24.18
N ALA A 267 12.70 0.02 -24.56
CA ALA A 267 12.53 -0.38 -25.95
C ALA A 267 11.67 0.64 -26.73
N ALA A 268 10.58 1.12 -26.14
CA ALA A 268 9.74 2.15 -26.73
C ALA A 268 10.52 3.47 -26.94
N ALA A 269 11.29 3.90 -25.94
CA ALA A 269 12.15 5.08 -26.05
C ALA A 269 13.22 4.92 -27.14
N ALA A 270 13.85 3.75 -27.25
CA ALA A 270 14.83 3.46 -28.30
C ALA A 270 14.22 3.53 -29.71
N VAL A 271 13.00 3.01 -29.90
CA VAL A 271 12.28 3.13 -31.18
C VAL A 271 12.00 4.60 -31.51
N VAL A 272 11.56 5.41 -30.54
CA VAL A 272 11.33 6.85 -30.74
C VAL A 272 12.63 7.58 -31.12
N ILE A 273 13.74 7.27 -30.47
CA ILE A 273 15.06 7.85 -30.78
C ILE A 273 15.51 7.48 -32.20
N VAL A 274 15.40 6.20 -32.59
CA VAL A 274 15.75 5.75 -33.95
C VAL A 274 14.89 6.46 -35.00
N VAL A 275 13.59 6.62 -34.73
CA VAL A 275 12.68 7.36 -35.60
C VAL A 275 13.08 8.83 -35.72
N LEU A 276 13.43 9.49 -34.60
CA LEU A 276 13.93 10.87 -34.60
C LEU A 276 15.23 11.01 -35.40
N VAL A 277 16.19 10.10 -35.24
CA VAL A 277 17.45 10.11 -35.99
C VAL A 277 17.22 9.95 -37.49
N ILE A 278 16.30 9.07 -37.92
CA ILE A 278 15.97 8.89 -39.34
C ILE A 278 15.26 10.12 -39.93
N VAL A 279 14.43 10.80 -39.13
CA VAL A 279 13.72 12.03 -39.54
C VAL A 279 14.68 13.22 -39.62
N MET A 280 15.60 13.35 -38.66
CA MET A 280 16.58 14.45 -38.59
C MET A 280 17.77 14.24 -39.54
N GLY A 281 18.12 13.00 -39.87
CA GLY A 281 19.21 12.63 -40.77
C GLY A 281 19.03 13.03 -42.25
N LYS A 282 17.88 13.62 -42.63
CA LYS A 282 17.63 14.08 -44.01
C LYS A 282 17.94 15.55 -44.29
N LYS A 283 18.56 16.27 -43.36
CA LYS A 283 19.06 17.63 -43.61
C LYS A 283 20.51 17.80 -43.14
N LYS A 284 21.45 17.69 -44.08
CA LYS A 284 22.62 18.58 -44.14
C LYS A 284 23.31 18.54 -45.51
N LYS A 285 23.40 19.70 -46.15
CA LYS A 285 24.39 20.03 -47.19
C LYS A 285 25.57 20.75 -46.51
N THR A 286 26.76 20.38 -46.95
CA THR A 286 28.13 20.91 -46.80
C THR A 286 28.25 22.45 -46.99
N ALA A 287 29.26 23.23 -46.57
CA ALA A 287 30.62 23.15 -45.97
C ALA A 287 31.01 24.60 -45.48
N PRO A 288 32.27 25.04 -45.18
CA PRO A 288 33.56 24.37 -44.97
C PRO A 288 34.33 24.84 -43.68
N ALA A 289 35.58 24.39 -43.57
CA ALA A 289 36.44 24.27 -42.38
C ALA A 289 37.30 25.49 -41.97
N ALA A 290 37.76 25.50 -40.71
CA ALA A 290 39.09 25.96 -40.27
C ALA A 290 39.43 25.38 -38.88
N ALA A 291 40.71 25.04 -38.67
CA ALA A 291 41.33 24.24 -37.59
C ALA A 291 41.94 25.11 -36.45
N PRO A 292 42.78 24.58 -35.52
CA PRO A 292 42.63 23.46 -34.57
C PRO A 292 42.80 23.90 -33.08
N ALA A 293 42.66 22.94 -32.16
CA ALA A 293 42.74 23.07 -30.69
C ALA A 293 44.15 23.37 -30.13
N PRO A 294 44.24 23.65 -28.80
CA PRO A 294 45.04 22.73 -27.97
C PRO A 294 44.41 22.32 -26.62
N GLU A 295 44.53 21.03 -26.35
CA GLU A 295 44.92 20.28 -25.12
C GLU A 295 44.62 20.77 -23.68
N THR A 296 43.86 19.89 -22.98
CA THR A 296 44.03 19.24 -21.66
C THR A 296 44.61 19.94 -20.43
N ALA A 297 43.94 19.67 -19.29
CA ALA A 297 44.36 19.61 -17.88
C ALA A 297 43.36 20.43 -17.03
N ASP A 298 42.84 20.06 -15.87
CA ASP A 298 42.98 18.95 -14.94
C ASP A 298 41.79 19.12 -13.97
N SER A 299 41.28 18.04 -13.39
CA SER A 299 40.26 18.10 -12.34
C SER A 299 40.96 18.06 -10.98
N PRO A 300 40.49 18.84 -10.00
CA PRO A 300 40.35 18.26 -8.67
C PRO A 300 38.91 18.39 -8.17
N GLY A 301 38.37 17.24 -7.77
CA GLY A 301 37.02 17.10 -7.25
C GLY A 301 36.76 17.92 -5.99
N VAL A 302 35.56 18.50 -5.96
CA VAL A 302 34.88 18.92 -4.75
C VAL A 302 33.69 17.99 -4.59
N LYS A 303 33.66 17.25 -3.48
CA LYS A 303 32.48 16.50 -3.04
C LYS A 303 31.38 17.52 -2.70
N ILE A 304 30.41 17.68 -3.58
CA ILE A 304 29.18 18.41 -3.26
C ILE A 304 28.28 17.45 -2.49
N SER A 305 28.16 17.69 -1.19
CA SER A 305 27.01 17.27 -0.39
C SER A 305 25.78 17.91 -1.03
N SER A 306 24.95 17.12 -1.71
CA SER A 306 23.65 17.58 -2.20
C SER A 306 22.68 17.59 -1.02
N SER A 307 22.40 18.76 -0.44
CA SER A 307 21.17 18.92 0.33
C SER A 307 20.00 18.64 -0.61
N LYS A 308 19.20 17.63 -0.28
CA LYS A 308 18.13 17.14 -1.14
C LYS A 308 16.96 18.09 -0.94
N LYS A 309 16.79 19.08 -1.84
CA LYS A 309 15.72 20.07 -1.72
C LYS A 309 14.35 19.39 -1.71
N THR A 310 13.51 19.68 -0.71
CA THR A 310 12.20 19.05 -0.52
C THR A 310 11.05 19.96 -0.96
N PRO A 311 10.08 19.47 -1.76
CA PRO A 311 8.93 20.26 -2.18
C PRO A 311 7.91 20.41 -1.03
N GLN A 312 7.31 21.58 -0.92
CA GLN A 312 6.32 21.87 0.11
C GLN A 312 5.30 22.92 -0.34
N LEU A 313 4.15 22.90 0.31
CA LEU A 313 3.12 23.93 0.23
C LEU A 313 3.21 24.80 1.47
N ARG A 314 3.17 26.12 1.30
CA ARG A 314 3.02 27.06 2.42
C ARG A 314 1.70 27.82 2.27
N SER A 315 0.81 27.69 3.25
CA SER A 315 -0.43 28.45 3.24
C SER A 315 -0.24 29.82 3.86
N MET A 316 -0.75 30.84 3.16
CA MET A 316 -0.78 32.22 3.64
C MET A 316 -2.14 32.64 4.18
N ALA A 317 -3.10 31.71 4.23
CA ALA A 317 -4.41 31.97 4.81
C ALA A 317 -4.24 32.40 6.28
N PRO A 318 -4.90 33.48 6.74
CA PRO A 318 -4.75 34.00 8.10
C PRO A 318 -4.94 32.92 9.19
N GLN A 319 -5.86 31.99 8.97
CA GLN A 319 -6.17 30.90 9.90
C GLN A 319 -5.07 29.82 10.01
N HIS A 320 -4.15 29.75 9.05
CA HIS A 320 -3.07 28.76 9.05
C HIS A 320 -1.75 29.30 9.58
N GLY A 321 -1.60 30.62 9.76
CA GLY A 321 -0.41 31.22 10.37
C GLY A 321 0.92 30.87 9.67
N GLY A 322 0.91 30.62 8.36
CA GLY A 322 2.11 30.21 7.61
C GLY A 322 2.40 28.71 7.60
N MET A 323 1.41 27.88 7.92
CA MET A 323 1.50 26.41 7.92
C MET A 323 2.19 25.87 6.66
N ILE A 324 3.11 24.93 6.88
CA ILE A 324 3.85 24.23 5.83
C ILE A 324 3.36 22.80 5.77
N VAL A 325 3.13 22.32 4.55
CA VAL A 325 2.66 20.98 4.24
C VAL A 325 3.61 20.37 3.20
N GLN A 326 4.49 19.45 3.62
CA GLN A 326 5.54 18.87 2.75
C GLN A 326 4.96 17.93 1.70
N LEU A 327 5.15 18.23 0.41
CA LEU A 327 4.70 17.32 -0.65
C LEU A 327 5.59 16.08 -0.63
N HIS A 328 5.01 14.92 -0.34
CA HIS A 328 5.66 13.65 -0.55
C HIS A 328 5.29 13.12 -1.95
N HIS A 329 5.29 11.81 -2.13
CA HIS A 329 4.95 11.17 -3.40
C HIS A 329 3.45 11.21 -3.73
N GLN A 330 2.59 11.72 -2.84
CA GLN A 330 1.12 11.76 -3.00
C GLN A 330 0.56 13.18 -3.16
N PRO A 331 -0.54 13.35 -3.93
CA PRO A 331 -1.22 14.64 -4.05
C PRO A 331 -1.82 15.11 -2.74
N VAL A 332 -1.48 16.34 -2.37
CA VAL A 332 -2.08 17.02 -1.23
C VAL A 332 -3.38 17.66 -1.64
N GLN A 333 -4.49 17.17 -1.09
CA GLN A 333 -5.78 17.83 -1.22
C GLN A 333 -5.89 19.03 -0.27
N ILE A 334 -6.50 20.08 -0.78
CA ILE A 334 -6.72 21.36 -0.12
C ILE A 334 -8.22 21.64 -0.17
N GLY A 335 -8.82 21.98 0.97
CA GLY A 335 -10.26 22.17 1.11
C GLY A 335 -10.70 22.23 2.56
N ARG A 336 -12.01 22.19 2.81
CA ARG A 336 -12.60 22.24 4.17
C ARG A 336 -12.83 20.88 4.81
N ASP A 337 -12.79 19.79 4.05
CA ASP A 337 -13.07 18.45 4.56
C ASP A 337 -11.84 17.87 5.29
N PRO A 338 -11.86 17.78 6.64
CA PRO A 338 -10.72 17.27 7.41
C PRO A 338 -10.48 15.78 7.21
N ALA A 339 -11.42 15.03 6.63
CA ALA A 339 -11.26 13.60 6.36
C ALA A 339 -10.45 13.33 5.08
N THR A 340 -10.25 14.34 4.22
CA THR A 340 -9.60 14.16 2.91
C THR A 340 -8.58 15.22 2.55
N CYS A 341 -8.71 16.44 3.08
CA CYS A 341 -7.76 17.51 2.84
C CYS A 341 -6.65 17.49 3.89
N ARG A 342 -5.40 17.71 3.47
CA ARG A 342 -4.26 17.84 4.39
C ARG A 342 -3.94 19.29 4.71
N LEU A 343 -4.20 20.20 3.78
CA LEU A 343 -4.29 21.64 4.06
C LEU A 343 -5.76 22.00 4.27
N VAL A 344 -6.22 21.88 5.52
CA VAL A 344 -7.63 21.97 5.91
C VAL A 344 -8.01 23.40 6.28
N TYR A 345 -8.94 23.99 5.54
CA TYR A 345 -9.56 25.27 5.87
C TYR A 345 -10.72 25.08 6.86
N GLN A 346 -10.91 26.00 7.80
CA GLN A 346 -12.01 25.92 8.76
C GLN A 346 -13.38 25.91 8.04
N ASP A 347 -14.36 25.26 8.66
CA ASP A 347 -15.72 25.28 8.15
C ASP A 347 -16.28 26.70 8.07
N GLY A 348 -16.88 27.02 6.91
CA GLY A 348 -17.37 28.37 6.62
C GLY A 348 -16.32 29.34 6.08
N THR A 349 -15.05 28.94 5.87
CA THR A 349 -14.06 29.79 5.17
C THR A 349 -14.63 30.22 3.81
N PRO A 350 -14.76 31.53 3.55
CA PRO A 350 -15.23 32.02 2.25
C PRO A 350 -14.32 31.56 1.11
N GLY A 351 -14.89 31.32 -0.06
CA GLY A 351 -14.12 30.97 -1.26
C GLY A 351 -13.50 29.56 -1.27
N VAL A 352 -13.66 28.73 -0.23
CA VAL A 352 -13.08 27.38 -0.17
C VAL A 352 -14.14 26.28 -0.17
N SER A 353 -13.95 25.26 -1.00
CA SER A 353 -14.87 24.11 -1.12
C SER A 353 -14.45 22.98 -0.18
N SER A 354 -15.34 22.04 0.13
CA SER A 354 -15.01 20.88 0.99
C SER A 354 -13.82 20.09 0.44
N LYS A 355 -13.84 19.80 -0.86
CA LYS A 355 -12.66 19.38 -1.65
C LYS A 355 -12.47 20.45 -2.73
N HIS A 356 -11.36 21.17 -2.72
CA HIS A 356 -11.19 22.34 -3.59
C HIS A 356 -10.16 22.08 -4.69
N CYS A 357 -8.92 21.77 -4.34
CA CYS A 357 -7.90 21.42 -5.32
C CYS A 357 -6.92 20.41 -4.74
N GLN A 358 -6.07 19.86 -5.60
CA GLN A 358 -4.96 19.03 -5.17
C GLN A 358 -3.66 19.51 -5.80
N VAL A 359 -2.56 19.31 -5.08
CA VAL A 359 -1.21 19.63 -5.53
C VAL A 359 -0.27 18.47 -5.25
N TYR A 360 0.45 18.00 -6.27
CA TYR A 360 1.59 17.09 -6.08
C TYR A 360 2.86 17.64 -6.74
N PHE A 361 4.01 17.07 -6.43
CA PHE A 361 5.28 17.42 -7.06
C PHE A 361 5.73 16.33 -8.01
N ASP A 362 5.94 16.69 -9.28
CA ASP A 362 6.51 15.81 -10.29
C ASP A 362 8.05 15.83 -10.14
N GLU A 363 8.61 14.77 -9.55
CA GLU A 363 10.06 14.68 -9.33
C GLU A 363 10.88 14.55 -10.61
N GLN A 364 10.30 14.03 -11.70
CA GLN A 364 11.01 13.89 -12.97
C GLN A 364 11.16 15.24 -13.67
N GLU A 365 10.10 16.05 -13.64
CA GLU A 365 10.09 17.37 -14.27
C GLU A 365 10.51 18.50 -13.33
N GLN A 366 10.60 18.24 -12.02
CA GLN A 366 10.85 19.24 -10.98
C GLN A 366 9.80 20.37 -10.98
N LEU A 367 8.52 20.01 -11.21
CA LEU A 367 7.39 20.94 -11.30
C LEU A 367 6.28 20.53 -10.33
N PHE A 368 5.56 21.52 -9.80
CA PHE A 368 4.30 21.30 -9.08
C PHE A 368 3.17 21.09 -10.07
N VAL A 369 2.26 20.19 -9.77
CA VAL A 369 1.07 19.94 -10.58
C VAL A 369 -0.16 20.23 -9.75
N VAL A 370 -0.94 21.23 -10.18
CA VAL A 370 -2.15 21.70 -9.50
C VAL A 370 -3.37 21.31 -10.33
N THR A 371 -4.36 20.70 -9.68
CA THR A 371 -5.64 20.34 -10.30
C THR A 371 -6.79 20.87 -9.45
N ASP A 372 -7.67 21.68 -10.05
CA ASP A 372 -8.94 22.07 -9.42
C ASP A 372 -9.89 20.86 -9.41
N LEU A 373 -10.40 20.46 -8.24
CA LEU A 373 -11.26 19.28 -8.08
C LEU A 373 -12.73 19.60 -8.33
N ASN A 374 -13.00 20.35 -9.39
CA ASN A 374 -14.31 20.90 -9.71
C ASN A 374 -14.89 21.72 -8.55
N SER A 375 -14.06 22.62 -8.02
CA SER A 375 -14.45 23.44 -6.88
C SER A 375 -15.51 24.46 -7.25
N THR A 376 -16.36 24.80 -6.26
CA THR A 376 -17.43 25.79 -6.43
C THR A 376 -16.88 27.17 -6.74
N TYR A 377 -15.74 27.53 -6.13
CA TYR A 377 -15.19 28.88 -6.19
C TYR A 377 -14.01 29.01 -7.17
N GLY A 378 -13.40 27.90 -7.58
CA GLY A 378 -12.29 27.85 -8.52
C GLY A 378 -10.92 28.06 -7.88
N THR A 379 -9.93 27.38 -8.44
CA THR A 379 -8.51 27.60 -8.19
C THR A 379 -7.91 28.51 -9.25
N PHE A 380 -7.07 29.46 -8.84
CA PHE A 380 -6.50 30.45 -9.73
C PHE A 380 -4.98 30.50 -9.61
N LEU A 381 -4.31 30.79 -10.73
CA LEU A 381 -2.90 31.12 -10.77
C LEU A 381 -2.66 32.54 -10.23
N ALA A 382 -1.44 32.85 -9.82
CA ALA A 382 -1.04 34.20 -9.42
C ALA A 382 -1.36 35.30 -10.47
N SER A 383 -1.47 34.92 -11.75
CA SER A 383 -1.88 35.82 -12.84
C SER A 383 -3.38 36.16 -12.87
N GLY A 384 -4.18 35.54 -12.00
CA GLY A 384 -5.65 35.63 -12.02
C GLY A 384 -6.33 34.65 -12.98
N GLN A 385 -5.56 33.84 -13.71
CA GLN A 385 -6.11 32.84 -14.61
C GLN A 385 -6.73 31.68 -13.81
N ARG A 386 -8.01 31.38 -14.05
CA ARG A 386 -8.69 30.22 -13.46
C ARG A 386 -8.17 28.93 -14.08
N ILE A 387 -7.83 27.96 -13.23
CA ILE A 387 -7.53 26.59 -13.64
C ILE A 387 -8.85 25.93 -14.05
N ALA A 388 -8.85 25.27 -15.22
CA ALA A 388 -10.04 24.54 -15.66
C ALA A 388 -10.31 23.35 -14.72
N PRO A 389 -11.57 23.07 -14.34
CA PRO A 389 -11.91 21.93 -13.51
C PRO A 389 -11.31 20.62 -14.03
N ASN A 390 -10.78 19.82 -13.11
CA ASN A 390 -10.16 18.51 -13.36
C ASN A 390 -9.04 18.53 -14.40
N THR A 391 -8.43 19.68 -14.65
CA THR A 391 -7.34 19.85 -15.62
C THR A 391 -6.04 20.14 -14.88
N PRO A 392 -5.04 19.25 -14.96
CA PRO A 392 -3.74 19.47 -14.32
C PRO A 392 -2.97 20.62 -14.98
N VAL A 393 -2.41 21.51 -14.16
CA VAL A 393 -1.56 22.63 -14.58
C VAL A 393 -0.20 22.52 -13.90
N LYS A 394 0.87 22.53 -14.70
CA LYS A 394 2.25 22.45 -14.22
C LYS A 394 2.79 23.84 -13.88
N LEU A 395 3.39 24.00 -12.71
CA LEU A 395 3.93 25.24 -12.19
C LEU A 395 5.36 25.03 -11.67
N PRO A 396 6.31 25.94 -11.95
CA PRO A 396 7.66 25.83 -11.41
C PRO A 396 7.68 26.08 -9.90
N PRO A 397 8.74 25.64 -9.19
CA PRO A 397 9.01 26.07 -7.82
C PRO A 397 8.97 27.59 -7.65
N ASN A 398 8.58 28.03 -6.46
CA ASN A 398 8.32 29.42 -6.08
C ASN A 398 7.13 30.07 -6.80
N SER A 399 6.20 29.27 -7.33
CA SER A 399 4.91 29.75 -7.82
C SER A 399 3.88 29.86 -6.70
N SER A 400 2.73 30.49 -6.98
CA SER A 400 1.58 30.49 -6.08
C SER A 400 0.26 30.29 -6.81
N ILE A 401 -0.70 29.75 -6.06
CA ILE A 401 -2.11 29.63 -6.43
C ILE A 401 -2.98 30.23 -5.33
N TYR A 402 -4.22 30.58 -5.64
CA TYR A 402 -5.20 30.97 -4.62
C TYR A 402 -6.57 30.31 -4.86
N LEU A 403 -7.27 30.05 -3.76
CA LEU A 403 -8.54 29.30 -3.73
C LEU A 403 -9.71 30.26 -3.56
N GLY A 404 -10.47 30.49 -4.63
CA GLY A 404 -11.58 31.44 -4.67
C GLY A 404 -11.15 32.91 -4.57
N GLU A 405 -10.45 33.27 -3.50
CA GLU A 405 -9.98 34.62 -3.16
C GLU A 405 -8.50 34.63 -2.76
N ALA A 406 -7.85 35.79 -2.91
CA ALA A 406 -6.41 35.96 -2.72
C ALA A 406 -5.95 35.70 -1.27
N ASP A 407 -6.83 35.87 -0.29
CA ASP A 407 -6.51 35.58 1.12
C ASP A 407 -6.23 34.09 1.35
N ASN A 408 -6.73 33.21 0.48
CA ASN A 408 -6.48 31.76 0.51
C ASN A 408 -5.30 31.36 -0.40
N THR A 409 -4.23 32.15 -0.40
CA THR A 409 -3.03 31.87 -1.21
C THR A 409 -2.21 30.71 -0.64
N VAL A 410 -1.67 29.88 -1.53
CA VAL A 410 -0.75 28.79 -1.25
C VAL A 410 0.50 28.94 -2.12
N TYR A 411 1.67 29.05 -1.49
CA TYR A 411 2.97 29.03 -2.17
C TYR A 411 3.46 27.61 -2.38
N LEU A 412 4.09 27.40 -3.52
CA LEU A 412 4.67 26.14 -3.99
C LEU A 412 6.20 26.27 -3.90
N GLU A 413 6.81 25.79 -2.81
CA GLU A 413 8.21 26.09 -2.46
C GLU A 413 9.09 24.85 -2.47
N MET A 414 10.39 25.03 -2.70
CA MET A 414 11.42 24.01 -2.47
C MET A 414 12.31 24.48 -1.32
N THR A 415 12.43 23.69 -0.25
CA THR A 415 13.30 23.99 0.90
C THR A 415 14.59 23.20 0.84
N GLU A 416 15.64 23.72 1.49
CA GLU A 416 16.99 23.11 1.54
C GLU A 416 17.18 22.11 2.67
#